data_AF-A0A0S8IBJ8-F1
#
_entry.id   AF-A0A0S8IBJ8-F1
#
_cell.length_a   1.000
_cell.length_b   1.000
_cell.length_c   1.000
_cell.angle_alpha   90.00
_cell.angle_beta   90.00
_cell.angle_gamma   90.00
#
_symmetry.space_group_name_H-M   'P 1'
#
loop_
_entity.id
_entity.type
_entity.pdbx_description
1 polymer ?
#
loop_
_entity_poly.entity_id
_entity_poly.type
_entity_poly.pdbx_seq_one_letter_code
_entity_poly.pdbx_strand_id
1 'polypeptide(L)'
;MALLSFVFLLGIRISSQEMLIHLMGLQVLLSPKYSDPIRTLWFISLLLIFFTFAPTLILSLKRIARLFAAYLTIFMITILIHNSIELLDIRFFYFFPTFAIGSLIGVAQALPVMKTSNSLLGGSLVGFSVGILMLSQNNLTYIPDLDLLHILWSNLFILSSIVIIFRSSHRLTHFRFVQNLILYIATSSYFTYLYHRPLWRILYDISGIGVERIEVLINLVSIPIVIAFAFILQNLYKKIVERI
;
A
#
# COMPACT_ATOMS: atom_id res chain seq x y z
N MET A 1 -13.57 3.98 -14.63
CA MET A 1 -13.68 2.51 -14.74
C MET A 1 -13.61 1.80 -13.39
N ALA A 2 -12.54 1.96 -12.60
CA ALA A 2 -12.43 1.27 -11.31
C ALA A 2 -13.61 1.56 -10.36
N LEU A 3 -13.97 2.83 -10.12
CA LEU A 3 -15.11 3.19 -9.26
C LEU A 3 -16.43 2.51 -9.66
N LEU A 4 -16.70 2.41 -10.97
CA LEU A 4 -17.89 1.71 -11.48
C LEU A 4 -17.86 0.22 -11.12
N SER A 5 -16.70 -0.44 -11.21
CA SER A 5 -16.58 -1.84 -10.80
C SER A 5 -16.88 -2.03 -9.31
N PHE A 6 -16.49 -1.08 -8.44
CA PHE A 6 -16.83 -1.12 -7.02
C PHE A 6 -18.33 -0.92 -6.78
N VAL A 7 -18.96 0.05 -7.45
CA VAL A 7 -20.40 0.31 -7.31
C VAL A 7 -21.24 -0.87 -7.80
N PHE A 8 -20.93 -1.40 -9.00
CA PHE A 8 -21.75 -2.44 -9.62
C PHE A 8 -21.45 -3.85 -9.11
N LEU A 9 -20.18 -4.22 -8.90
CA LEU A 9 -19.81 -5.61 -8.52
C LEU A 9 -19.81 -5.83 -7.01
N LEU A 10 -19.55 -4.79 -6.22
CA LEU A 10 -19.57 -4.89 -4.76
C LEU A 10 -20.85 -4.30 -4.16
N GLY A 11 -21.78 -3.80 -4.98
CA GLY A 11 -23.08 -3.28 -4.55
C GLY A 11 -23.00 -2.07 -3.62
N ILE A 12 -21.91 -1.31 -3.69
CA ILE A 12 -21.67 -0.16 -2.80
C ILE A 12 -22.63 0.96 -3.19
N ARG A 13 -23.50 1.37 -2.26
CA ARG A 13 -24.38 2.53 -2.43
C ARG A 13 -23.60 3.77 -2.02
N ILE A 14 -23.48 4.73 -2.93
CA ILE A 14 -22.70 5.97 -2.74
C ILE A 14 -23.62 7.14 -3.06
N SER A 15 -23.69 8.14 -2.18
CA SER A 15 -24.41 9.38 -2.43
C SER A 15 -23.71 10.26 -3.50
N SER A 16 -24.41 11.24 -4.07
CA SER A 16 -23.81 12.13 -5.08
C SER A 16 -22.61 12.94 -4.56
N GLN A 17 -22.62 13.30 -3.27
CA GLN A 17 -21.51 14.03 -2.63
C GLN A 17 -20.30 13.12 -2.44
N GLU A 18 -20.50 11.90 -1.94
CA GLU A 18 -19.44 10.91 -1.81
C GLU A 18 -18.87 10.53 -3.18
N MET A 19 -19.70 10.41 -4.21
CA MET A 19 -19.24 10.13 -5.58
C MET A 19 -18.21 11.17 -6.05
N LEU A 20 -18.43 12.45 -5.74
CA LEU A 20 -17.49 13.52 -6.07
C LEU A 20 -16.20 13.40 -5.25
N ILE A 21 -16.29 13.11 -3.94
CA ILE A 21 -15.13 12.83 -3.08
C ILE A 21 -14.31 11.64 -3.64
N HIS A 22 -14.98 10.58 -4.10
CA HIS A 22 -14.34 9.41 -4.68
C HIS A 22 -13.68 9.71 -6.04
N LEU A 23 -14.36 10.45 -6.91
CA LEU A 23 -13.84 10.83 -8.24
C LEU A 23 -12.64 11.77 -8.16
N MET A 24 -12.66 12.71 -7.21
CA MET A 24 -11.56 13.65 -7.01
C MET A 24 -10.39 13.05 -6.21
N GLY A 25 -10.53 11.82 -5.71
CA GLY A 25 -9.49 11.19 -4.87
C GLY A 25 -9.29 11.91 -3.53
N LEU A 26 -10.33 12.53 -2.98
CA LEU A 26 -10.27 13.29 -1.72
C LEU A 26 -10.53 12.41 -0.48
N GLN A 27 -10.69 11.10 -0.68
CA GLN A 27 -11.04 10.15 0.38
C GLN A 27 -10.04 10.19 1.54
N VAL A 28 -8.76 10.43 1.31
CA VAL A 28 -7.76 10.47 2.41
C VAL A 28 -7.95 11.66 3.33
N LEU A 29 -8.42 12.78 2.78
CA LEU A 29 -8.58 14.03 3.52
C LEU A 29 -9.96 14.15 4.15
N LEU A 30 -10.97 13.48 3.59
CA LEU A 30 -12.36 13.65 3.99
C LEU A 30 -12.96 12.40 4.65
N SER A 31 -12.31 11.24 4.55
CA SER A 31 -12.71 10.01 5.26
C SER A 31 -11.97 9.90 6.60
N PRO A 32 -12.63 9.42 7.68
CA PRO A 32 -13.97 8.83 7.73
C PRO A 32 -15.12 9.83 7.89
N LYS A 33 -14.82 11.10 8.16
CA LYS A 33 -15.84 12.09 8.57
C LYS A 33 -16.96 12.35 7.56
N TYR A 34 -16.65 12.30 6.25
CA TYR A 34 -17.57 12.73 5.18
C TYR A 34 -17.87 11.63 4.14
N SER A 35 -17.26 10.45 4.26
CA SER A 35 -17.43 9.34 3.30
C SER A 35 -16.86 8.06 3.89
N ASP A 36 -17.54 6.94 3.65
CA ASP A 36 -16.98 5.61 3.92
C ASP A 36 -15.87 5.27 2.90
N PRO A 37 -14.65 4.93 3.37
CA PRO A 37 -13.54 4.73 2.46
C PRO A 37 -13.63 3.38 1.74
N ILE A 38 -13.77 3.43 0.43
CA ILE A 38 -13.48 2.26 -0.43
C ILE A 38 -11.98 2.00 -0.31
N ARG A 39 -11.58 1.01 0.50
CA ARG A 39 -10.18 0.78 0.93
C ARG A 39 -9.15 0.90 -0.19
N THR A 40 -9.43 0.33 -1.36
CA THR A 40 -8.56 0.41 -2.54
C THR A 40 -8.42 1.83 -3.10
N LEU A 41 -9.52 2.56 -3.26
CA LEU A 41 -9.50 3.92 -3.79
C LEU A 41 -8.95 4.92 -2.78
N TRP A 42 -9.17 4.67 -1.49
CA TRP A 42 -8.58 5.45 -0.41
C TRP A 42 -7.05 5.41 -0.47
N PHE A 43 -6.45 4.23 -0.67
CA PHE A 43 -4.99 4.13 -0.79
C PHE A 43 -4.45 4.77 -2.06
N ILE A 44 -5.17 4.68 -3.19
CA ILE A 44 -4.76 5.38 -4.42
C ILE A 44 -4.77 6.89 -4.20
N SER A 45 -5.79 7.40 -3.52
CA SER A 45 -5.88 8.80 -3.11
C SER A 45 -4.67 9.21 -2.26
N LEU A 46 -4.23 8.32 -1.35
CA LEU A 46 -3.05 8.54 -0.51
C LEU A 46 -1.78 8.64 -1.36
N LEU A 47 -1.60 7.72 -2.30
CA LEU A 47 -0.46 7.73 -3.21
C LEU A 47 -0.41 9.00 -4.08
N LEU A 48 -1.56 9.47 -4.57
CA LEU A 48 -1.62 10.72 -5.35
C LEU A 48 -1.17 11.92 -4.52
N ILE A 49 -1.63 12.03 -3.27
CA ILE A 49 -1.17 13.07 -2.35
C ILE A 49 0.35 12.96 -2.17
N PHE A 50 0.83 11.77 -1.82
CA PHE A 50 2.24 11.46 -1.59
C PHE A 50 3.12 11.83 -2.78
N PHE A 51 2.73 11.45 -4.00
CA PHE A 51 3.45 11.78 -5.22
C PHE A 51 3.31 13.23 -5.68
N THR A 52 2.37 13.99 -5.12
CA THR A 52 2.25 15.43 -5.39
C THR A 52 3.15 16.23 -4.45
N PHE A 53 3.10 15.94 -3.14
CA PHE A 53 3.79 16.76 -2.14
C PHE A 53 5.27 16.36 -1.96
N ALA A 54 5.63 15.07 -2.12
CA ALA A 54 7.01 14.66 -1.89
C ALA A 54 8.00 15.25 -2.91
N PRO A 55 7.72 15.26 -4.23
CA PRO A 55 8.63 15.90 -5.19
C PRO A 55 8.80 17.40 -4.92
N THR A 56 7.72 18.10 -4.55
CA THR A 56 7.79 19.52 -4.20
C THR A 56 8.67 19.75 -2.97
N LEU A 57 8.56 18.91 -1.93
CA LEU A 57 9.47 18.97 -0.78
C LEU A 57 10.91 18.64 -1.15
N ILE A 58 11.16 17.59 -1.94
CA ILE A 58 12.50 17.17 -2.34
C ILE A 58 13.20 18.29 -3.15
N LEU A 59 12.49 18.90 -4.10
CA LEU A 59 13.02 19.97 -4.94
C LEU A 59 13.28 21.25 -4.13
N SER A 60 12.40 21.56 -3.16
CA SER A 60 12.52 22.75 -2.32
C SER A 60 13.59 22.59 -1.23
N LEU A 61 13.66 21.41 -0.62
CA LEU A 61 14.51 21.09 0.52
C LEU A 61 15.71 20.26 0.07
N LYS A 62 16.70 20.93 -0.50
CA LYS A 62 17.93 20.33 -1.07
C LYS A 62 18.82 19.58 -0.06
N ARG A 63 18.55 19.67 1.25
CA ARG A 63 19.33 19.00 2.31
C ARG A 63 18.49 17.90 2.96
N ILE A 64 19.05 16.69 3.03
CA ILE A 64 18.37 15.52 3.61
C ILE A 64 17.87 15.76 5.04
N ALA A 65 18.65 16.46 5.87
CA ALA A 65 18.25 16.79 7.24
C ALA A 65 17.02 17.71 7.29
N ARG A 66 16.90 18.67 6.35
CA ARG A 66 15.72 19.54 6.26
C ARG A 66 14.51 18.77 5.73
N LEU A 67 14.71 17.87 4.78
CA LEU A 67 13.65 17.01 4.26
C LEU A 67 13.13 16.07 5.35
N PHE A 68 14.02 15.47 6.15
CA PHE A 68 13.65 14.67 7.32
C PHE A 68 12.87 15.50 8.34
N ALA A 69 13.36 16.70 8.68
CA ALA A 69 12.65 17.60 9.58
C ALA A 69 11.25 17.95 9.05
N ALA A 70 11.10 18.24 7.75
CA ALA A 70 9.81 18.52 7.14
C ALA A 70 8.85 17.32 7.21
N TYR A 71 9.30 16.10 6.91
CA TYR A 71 8.47 14.91 7.08
C TYR A 71 8.06 14.68 8.53
N LEU A 72 8.97 14.88 9.48
CA LEU A 72 8.66 14.78 10.90
C LEU A 72 7.62 15.84 11.32
N THR A 73 7.78 17.09 10.87
CA THR A 73 6.81 18.16 11.13
C THR A 73 5.45 17.83 10.55
N ILE A 74 5.37 17.33 9.31
CA ILE A 74 4.11 16.89 8.70
C ILE A 74 3.48 15.79 9.53
N PHE A 75 4.24 14.77 9.92
CA PHE A 75 3.73 13.67 10.75
C PHE A 75 3.13 14.19 12.07
N MET A 76 3.85 15.06 12.78
CA MET A 76 3.36 15.64 14.04
C MET A 76 2.10 16.49 13.84
N ILE A 77 2.05 17.33 12.80
CA ILE A 77 0.86 18.13 12.48
C ILE A 77 -0.33 17.22 12.18
N THR A 78 -0.12 16.15 11.40
CA THR A 78 -1.20 15.21 11.07
C THR A 78 -1.73 14.47 12.30
N ILE A 79 -0.88 14.13 13.27
CA ILE A 79 -1.30 13.55 14.56
C ILE A 79 -2.20 14.54 15.31
N LEU A 80 -1.80 15.81 15.40
CA LEU A 80 -2.58 16.84 16.07
C LEU A 80 -3.95 17.04 15.39
N ILE A 81 -3.99 17.06 14.06
CA ILE A 81 -5.24 17.17 13.28
C ILE A 81 -6.13 15.96 13.54
N HIS A 82 -5.59 14.73 13.51
CA HIS A 82 -6.36 13.52 13.78
C HIS A 82 -6.97 13.54 15.19
N ASN A 83 -6.16 13.83 16.21
CA ASN A 83 -6.64 13.86 17.60
C ASN A 83 -7.64 14.98 17.87
N SER A 84 -7.66 16.05 17.07
CA SER A 84 -8.56 17.20 17.28
C SER A 84 -9.90 17.05 16.58
N ILE A 85 -9.91 16.57 15.34
CA ILE A 85 -11.09 16.60 14.47
C ILE A 85 -11.34 15.30 13.68
N GLU A 86 -10.53 14.25 13.91
CA GLU A 86 -10.61 12.93 13.29
C GLU A 86 -10.70 12.97 11.74
N LEU A 87 -10.06 13.98 11.15
CA LEU A 87 -10.15 14.23 9.72
C LEU A 87 -9.35 13.22 8.89
N LEU A 88 -8.22 12.76 9.42
CA LEU A 88 -7.32 11.82 8.76
C LEU A 88 -7.56 10.40 9.27
N ASP A 89 -7.77 9.47 8.37
CA ASP A 89 -7.88 8.05 8.70
C ASP A 89 -6.58 7.49 9.29
N ILE A 90 -6.70 6.63 10.31
CA ILE A 90 -5.57 6.04 11.03
C ILE A 90 -4.56 5.34 10.11
N ARG A 91 -5.01 4.79 8.98
CA ARG A 91 -4.17 4.15 7.96
C ARG A 91 -3.08 5.07 7.41
N PHE A 92 -3.32 6.38 7.39
CA PHE A 92 -2.30 7.36 6.99
C PHE A 92 -1.02 7.18 7.80
N PHE A 93 -1.13 7.03 9.12
CA PHE A 93 0.02 6.96 10.02
C PHE A 93 0.83 5.67 9.88
N TYR A 94 0.21 4.60 9.40
CA TYR A 94 0.91 3.36 9.06
C TYR A 94 1.77 3.51 7.80
N PHE A 95 1.29 4.24 6.80
CA PHE A 95 1.96 4.35 5.50
C PHE A 95 2.93 5.51 5.41
N PHE A 96 2.65 6.64 6.07
CA PHE A 96 3.43 7.86 5.92
C PHE A 96 4.91 7.71 6.33
N PRO A 97 5.27 7.12 7.48
CA PRO A 97 6.68 7.01 7.87
C PRO A 97 7.46 6.12 6.91
N THR A 98 6.88 4.99 6.48
CA THR A 98 7.47 4.11 5.46
C THR A 98 7.71 4.87 4.15
N PHE A 99 6.72 5.65 3.69
CA PHE A 99 6.86 6.47 2.49
C PHE A 99 7.96 7.53 2.63
N ALA A 100 7.98 8.26 3.75
CA ALA A 100 8.97 9.28 4.03
C ALA A 100 10.40 8.70 4.05
N ILE A 101 10.59 7.55 4.69
CA ILE A 101 11.87 6.82 4.70
C ILE A 101 12.27 6.39 3.30
N GLY A 102 11.34 5.84 2.51
CA GLY A 102 11.59 5.48 1.11
C GLY A 102 12.06 6.67 0.26
N SER A 103 11.41 7.82 0.43
CA SER A 103 11.81 9.08 -0.22
C SER A 103 13.21 9.53 0.21
N LEU A 104 13.52 9.49 1.51
CA LEU A 104 14.84 9.85 2.04
C LEU A 104 15.94 8.92 1.53
N ILE A 105 15.69 7.61 1.45
CA ILE A 105 16.60 6.63 0.85
C ILE A 105 16.89 6.97 -0.61
N GLY A 106 15.86 7.36 -1.36
CA GLY A 106 15.99 7.79 -2.76
C GLY A 106 16.90 9.02 -2.90
N VAL A 107 16.68 10.05 -2.09
CA VAL A 107 17.51 11.27 -2.08
C VAL A 107 18.94 10.98 -1.61
N ALA A 108 19.12 10.10 -0.62
CA ALA A 108 20.43 9.67 -0.13
C ALA A 108 21.17 8.75 -1.11
N GLN A 109 20.52 8.29 -2.18
CA GLN A 109 21.03 7.26 -3.09
C GLN A 109 21.47 5.98 -2.36
N ALA A 110 20.78 5.61 -1.27
CA ALA A 110 21.18 4.51 -0.38
C ALA A 110 20.71 3.12 -0.87
N LEU A 111 20.05 3.04 -2.03
CA LEU A 111 19.60 1.81 -2.67
C LEU A 111 20.71 0.75 -2.86
N PRO A 112 21.95 1.08 -3.28
CA PRO A 112 23.03 0.10 -3.41
C PRO A 112 23.40 -0.55 -2.07
N VAL A 113 23.38 0.21 -0.97
CA VAL A 113 23.67 -0.29 0.38
C VAL A 113 22.63 -1.31 0.80
N MET A 114 21.35 -1.07 0.48
CA MET A 114 20.27 -2.04 0.73
C MET A 114 20.48 -3.36 -0.02
N LYS A 115 21.14 -3.31 -1.18
CA LYS A 115 21.42 -4.50 -1.98
C LYS A 115 22.59 -5.31 -1.46
N THR A 116 23.56 -4.73 -0.75
CA THR A 116 24.85 -5.40 -0.45
C THR A 116 25.16 -5.58 1.03
N SER A 117 24.63 -4.72 1.91
CA SER A 117 24.99 -4.70 3.34
C SER A 117 24.48 -5.92 4.10
N ASN A 118 25.39 -6.70 4.70
CA ASN A 118 25.05 -7.82 5.57
C ASN A 118 24.55 -7.35 6.95
N SER A 119 25.05 -6.21 7.45
CA SER A 119 24.56 -5.61 8.70
C SER A 119 23.10 -5.19 8.56
N LEU A 120 22.74 -4.56 7.44
CA LEU A 120 21.35 -4.17 7.17
C LEU A 120 20.45 -5.40 7.03
N LEU A 121 20.91 -6.47 6.36
CA LEU A 121 20.17 -7.72 6.27
C LEU A 121 19.94 -8.34 7.65
N GLY A 122 20.99 -8.43 8.48
CA GLY A 122 20.88 -8.96 9.84
C GLY A 122 19.91 -8.14 10.69
N GLY A 123 20.03 -6.81 10.67
CA GLY A 123 19.10 -5.90 11.34
C GLY A 123 17.66 -6.04 10.82
N SER A 124 17.47 -6.25 9.52
CA SER A 124 16.14 -6.44 8.93
C SER A 124 15.53 -7.79 9.30
N LEU A 125 16.32 -8.87 9.42
CA LEU A 125 15.82 -10.16 9.88
C LEU A 125 15.36 -10.10 11.35
N VAL A 126 16.12 -9.37 12.18
CA VAL A 126 15.73 -9.09 13.58
C VAL A 126 14.48 -8.23 13.61
N GLY A 127 14.46 -7.11 12.87
CA GLY A 127 13.31 -6.20 12.80
C GLY A 127 12.04 -6.87 12.28
N PHE A 128 12.16 -7.74 11.27
CA PHE A 128 11.07 -8.55 10.76
C PHE A 128 10.52 -9.52 11.81
N SER A 129 11.40 -10.26 12.48
CA SER A 129 11.02 -11.21 13.53
C SER A 129 10.36 -10.50 14.72
N VAL A 130 10.96 -9.42 15.22
CA VAL A 130 10.42 -8.60 16.30
C VAL A 130 9.08 -7.98 15.89
N GLY A 131 8.99 -7.45 14.67
CA GLY A 131 7.74 -6.92 14.12
C GLY A 131 6.62 -7.95 14.11
N ILE A 132 6.88 -9.17 13.61
CA ILE A 132 5.90 -10.27 13.65
C ILE A 132 5.49 -10.60 15.08
N LEU A 133 6.46 -10.78 15.99
CA LEU A 133 6.17 -11.14 17.37
C LEU A 133 5.28 -10.09 18.05
N MET A 134 5.64 -8.82 17.96
CA MET A 134 4.89 -7.72 18.57
C MET A 134 3.49 -7.55 17.96
N LEU A 135 3.38 -7.67 16.63
CA LEU A 135 2.08 -7.61 15.95
C LEU A 135 1.21 -8.83 16.27
N SER A 136 1.79 -10.01 16.45
CA SER A 136 1.06 -11.25 16.77
C SER A 136 0.49 -11.26 18.18
N GLN A 137 1.15 -10.60 19.14
CA GLN A 137 0.69 -10.47 20.52
C GLN A 137 -0.46 -9.47 20.65
N ASN A 138 -0.62 -8.59 19.67
CA ASN A 138 -1.68 -7.60 19.67
C ASN A 138 -2.97 -8.26 19.16
N ASN A 139 -3.82 -8.72 20.09
CA ASN A 139 -5.11 -9.39 19.81
C ASN A 139 -6.16 -8.49 19.15
N LEU A 140 -5.80 -7.26 18.78
CA LEU A 140 -6.69 -6.31 18.15
C LEU A 140 -6.86 -6.68 16.68
N THR A 141 -7.96 -7.39 16.39
CA THR A 141 -8.47 -7.62 15.03
C THR A 141 -8.79 -6.31 14.30
N TYR A 142 -8.99 -5.23 15.05
CA TYR A 142 -9.15 -3.87 14.55
C TYR A 142 -8.66 -2.88 15.61
N ILE A 143 -7.82 -1.92 15.22
CA ILE A 143 -7.33 -0.85 16.10
C ILE A 143 -8.10 0.42 15.77
N PRO A 144 -9.10 0.80 16.58
CA PRO A 144 -9.91 1.98 16.32
C PRO A 144 -9.15 3.29 16.57
N ASP A 145 -8.18 3.27 17.49
CA ASP A 145 -7.51 4.47 18.00
C ASP A 145 -6.04 4.56 17.56
N LEU A 146 -5.51 5.78 17.52
CA LEU A 146 -4.11 6.04 17.18
C LEU A 146 -3.13 5.42 18.19
N ASP A 147 -2.68 4.20 17.94
CA ASP A 147 -1.63 3.52 18.72
C ASP A 147 -0.25 3.69 18.05
N LEU A 148 0.56 4.57 18.63
CA LEU A 148 1.92 4.86 18.15
C LEU A 148 2.86 3.65 18.23
N LEU A 149 2.68 2.75 19.21
CA LEU A 149 3.49 1.54 19.32
C LEU A 149 3.13 0.56 18.21
N HIS A 150 1.85 0.37 17.94
CA HIS A 150 1.43 -0.48 16.82
C HIS A 150 1.88 0.09 15.47
N ILE A 151 1.83 1.43 15.29
CA ILE A 151 2.39 2.10 14.10
C ILE A 151 3.90 1.85 13.99
N LEU A 152 4.64 1.94 15.10
CA LEU A 152 6.08 1.68 15.12
C LEU A 152 6.39 0.23 14.72
N TRP A 153 5.72 -0.75 15.32
CA TRP A 153 5.92 -2.17 15.00
C TRP A 153 5.54 -2.50 13.56
N SER A 154 4.45 -1.92 13.06
CA SER A 154 4.04 -2.04 11.67
C SER A 154 5.09 -1.47 10.71
N ASN A 155 5.62 -0.27 10.98
CA ASN A 155 6.66 0.33 10.14
C ASN A 155 7.97 -0.46 10.21
N LEU A 156 8.35 -0.96 11.39
CA LEU A 156 9.52 -1.83 11.53
C LEU A 156 9.37 -3.09 10.69
N PHE A 157 8.20 -3.75 10.75
CA PHE A 157 7.88 -4.93 9.96
C PHE A 157 7.93 -4.63 8.45
N ILE A 158 7.27 -3.56 8.00
CA ILE A 158 7.20 -3.18 6.59
C ILE A 158 8.59 -2.84 6.04
N LEU A 159 9.35 -1.98 6.72
CA LEU A 159 10.69 -1.57 6.27
C LEU A 159 11.66 -2.75 6.22
N SER A 160 11.62 -3.61 7.25
CA SER A 160 12.42 -4.84 7.28
C SER A 160 12.06 -5.79 6.15
N SER A 161 10.76 -5.97 5.89
CA SER A 161 10.26 -6.77 4.77
C SER A 161 10.75 -6.23 3.43
N ILE A 162 10.71 -4.92 3.24
CA ILE A 162 11.20 -4.26 2.02
C ILE A 162 12.68 -4.58 1.79
N VAL A 163 13.53 -4.44 2.80
CA VAL A 163 14.97 -4.75 2.68
C VAL A 163 15.19 -6.22 2.35
N ILE A 164 14.50 -7.14 3.04
CA ILE A 164 14.62 -8.59 2.82
C ILE A 164 14.21 -8.94 1.38
N ILE A 165 13.08 -8.41 0.90
CA ILE A 165 12.59 -8.63 -0.47
C ILE A 165 13.56 -8.04 -1.49
N PHE A 166 14.09 -6.84 -1.25
CA PHE A 166 15.02 -6.19 -2.17
C PHE A 166 16.36 -6.94 -2.27
N ARG A 167 16.89 -7.42 -1.14
CA ARG A 167 18.11 -8.25 -1.10
C ARG A 167 17.89 -9.61 -1.75
N SER A 168 16.75 -10.25 -1.47
CA SER A 168 16.41 -11.57 -2.02
C SER A 168 16.17 -11.51 -3.53
N SER A 169 15.40 -10.53 -4.00
CA SER A 169 15.17 -10.32 -5.44
C SER A 169 16.47 -10.10 -6.19
N HIS A 170 17.39 -9.26 -5.68
CA HIS A 170 18.70 -9.06 -6.32
C HIS A 170 19.51 -10.36 -6.50
N ARG A 171 19.45 -11.28 -5.54
CA ARG A 171 20.15 -12.58 -5.65
C ARG A 171 19.43 -13.52 -6.61
N LEU A 172 18.10 -13.56 -6.55
CA LEU A 172 17.28 -14.49 -7.31
C LEU A 172 17.08 -14.07 -8.77
N THR A 173 17.29 -12.79 -9.10
CA THR A 173 17.27 -12.30 -10.48
C THR A 173 18.36 -12.90 -11.37
N HIS A 174 19.28 -13.72 -10.86
CA HIS A 174 20.18 -14.48 -11.73
C HIS A 174 19.42 -15.49 -12.60
N PHE A 175 18.29 -16.02 -12.13
CA PHE A 175 17.50 -16.99 -12.86
C PHE A 175 16.50 -16.30 -13.80
N ARG A 176 16.55 -16.61 -15.10
CA ARG A 176 15.65 -16.04 -16.12
C ARG A 176 14.16 -16.25 -15.80
N PHE A 177 13.81 -17.42 -15.28
CA PHE A 177 12.44 -17.70 -14.83
C PHE A 177 11.98 -16.72 -13.74
N VAL A 178 12.84 -16.46 -12.75
CA VAL A 178 12.52 -15.54 -11.64
C VAL A 178 12.42 -14.10 -12.14
N GLN A 179 13.31 -13.68 -13.05
CA GLN A 179 13.19 -12.36 -13.70
C GLN A 179 11.84 -12.19 -14.39
N ASN A 180 11.42 -13.18 -15.18
CA ASN A 180 10.13 -13.16 -15.88
C ASN A 180 8.97 -13.10 -14.89
N LEU A 181 9.03 -13.87 -13.80
CA LEU A 181 8.00 -13.86 -12.76
C LEU A 181 7.91 -12.51 -12.04
N ILE A 182 9.05 -11.92 -11.68
CA ILE A 182 9.11 -10.59 -11.07
C ILE A 182 8.52 -9.55 -12.01
N LEU A 183 8.91 -9.57 -13.29
CA LEU A 183 8.39 -8.63 -14.29
C LEU A 183 6.88 -8.81 -14.49
N TYR A 184 6.40 -10.05 -14.53
CA TYR A 184 4.98 -10.38 -14.64
C TYR A 184 4.17 -9.81 -13.46
N ILE A 185 4.61 -10.09 -12.23
CA ILE A 185 3.98 -9.59 -11.00
C ILE A 185 4.03 -8.06 -10.99
N ALA A 186 5.19 -7.46 -11.25
CA ALA A 186 5.36 -6.01 -11.28
C ALA A 186 4.42 -5.34 -12.30
N THR A 187 4.33 -5.91 -13.52
CA THR A 187 3.44 -5.41 -14.58
C THR A 187 1.97 -5.46 -14.17
N SER A 188 1.55 -6.57 -13.56
CA SER A 188 0.16 -6.76 -13.11
C SER A 188 -0.22 -6.01 -11.83
N SER A 189 0.76 -5.55 -11.03
CA SER A 189 0.56 -5.11 -9.65
C SER A 189 -0.51 -4.01 -9.48
N TYR A 190 -0.55 -3.05 -10.40
CA TYR A 190 -1.54 -1.96 -10.38
C TYR A 190 -2.97 -2.48 -10.59
N PHE A 191 -3.20 -3.34 -11.59
CA PHE A 191 -4.53 -3.92 -11.85
C PHE A 191 -4.92 -4.95 -10.79
N THR A 192 -3.97 -5.72 -10.28
CA THR A 192 -4.19 -6.61 -9.12
C THR A 192 -4.68 -5.80 -7.94
N TYR A 193 -4.04 -4.66 -7.64
CA TYR A 193 -4.48 -3.78 -6.58
C TYR A 193 -5.90 -3.22 -6.81
N LEU A 194 -6.22 -2.82 -8.04
CA LEU A 194 -7.55 -2.29 -8.38
C LEU A 194 -8.67 -3.33 -8.30
N TYR A 195 -8.43 -4.53 -8.81
CA TYR A 195 -9.49 -5.50 -9.11
C TYR A 195 -9.51 -6.73 -8.20
N HIS A 196 -8.55 -6.91 -7.28
CA HIS A 196 -8.54 -8.08 -6.40
C HIS A 196 -9.86 -8.27 -5.65
N ARG A 197 -10.46 -7.21 -5.07
CA ARG A 197 -11.72 -7.35 -4.29
C ARG A 197 -12.92 -7.69 -5.15
N PRO A 198 -13.22 -6.97 -6.26
CA PRO A 198 -14.29 -7.38 -7.16
C PRO A 198 -14.11 -8.81 -7.69
N LEU A 199 -12.88 -9.20 -8.05
CA LEU A 199 -12.60 -10.53 -8.57
C LEU A 199 -12.76 -11.61 -7.50
N TRP A 200 -12.28 -11.38 -6.27
CA TRP A 200 -12.52 -12.28 -5.16
C TRP A 200 -14.01 -12.45 -4.90
N ARG A 201 -14.79 -11.36 -4.92
CA ARG A 201 -16.24 -11.45 -4.75
C ARG A 201 -16.88 -12.36 -5.81
N ILE A 202 -16.54 -12.18 -7.08
CA ILE A 202 -17.01 -13.03 -8.17
C ILE A 202 -16.61 -14.49 -7.93
N LEU A 203 -15.37 -14.76 -7.54
CA LEU A 203 -14.89 -16.11 -7.26
C LEU A 203 -15.61 -16.75 -6.05
N TYR A 204 -15.91 -15.99 -5.01
CA TYR A 204 -16.71 -16.45 -3.87
C TYR A 204 -18.14 -16.77 -4.28
N ASP A 205 -18.78 -15.89 -5.05
CA ASP A 205 -20.16 -16.09 -5.52
C ASP A 205 -20.27 -17.31 -6.45
N ILE A 206 -19.25 -17.59 -7.28
CA ILE A 206 -19.20 -18.78 -8.16
C ILE A 206 -18.92 -20.08 -7.38
N SER A 207 -18.01 -20.04 -6.41
CA SER A 207 -17.58 -21.25 -5.69
C SER A 207 -18.61 -21.73 -4.67
N GLY A 208 -19.51 -20.85 -4.19
CA GLY A 208 -20.54 -21.19 -3.21
C GLY A 208 -20.00 -21.61 -1.84
N ILE A 209 -18.70 -21.39 -1.58
CA ILE A 209 -18.04 -21.81 -0.34
C ILE A 209 -18.24 -20.73 0.73
N GLY A 210 -18.84 -21.13 1.86
CA GLY A 210 -19.08 -20.28 3.03
C GLY A 210 -17.79 -19.72 3.64
N VAL A 211 -17.89 -18.49 4.14
CA VAL A 211 -16.80 -17.53 4.37
C VAL A 211 -15.88 -17.88 5.56
N GLU A 212 -16.26 -18.75 6.49
CA GLU A 212 -15.67 -18.67 7.83
C GLU A 212 -14.45 -19.58 8.12
N ARG A 213 -14.06 -20.53 7.24
CA ARG A 213 -12.86 -21.38 7.49
C ARG A 213 -11.96 -21.69 6.29
N ILE A 214 -12.37 -21.37 5.05
CA ILE A 214 -11.61 -21.66 3.83
C ILE A 214 -11.03 -20.37 3.20
N GLU A 215 -11.22 -19.21 3.83
CA GLU A 215 -10.71 -17.91 3.34
C GLU A 215 -9.22 -17.92 3.01
N VAL A 216 -8.37 -18.53 3.84
CA VAL A 216 -6.92 -18.58 3.58
C VAL A 216 -6.60 -19.39 2.33
N LEU A 217 -7.27 -20.54 2.15
CA LEU A 217 -7.04 -21.42 1.00
C LEU A 217 -7.61 -20.81 -0.29
N ILE A 218 -8.80 -20.20 -0.21
CA ILE A 218 -9.41 -19.49 -1.34
C ILE A 218 -8.56 -18.27 -1.70
N ASN A 219 -8.04 -17.53 -0.73
CA ASN A 219 -7.11 -16.43 -1.00
C ASN A 219 -5.82 -16.93 -1.66
N LEU A 220 -5.26 -18.06 -1.20
CA LEU A 220 -4.05 -18.64 -1.79
C LEU A 220 -4.24 -19.04 -3.26
N VAL A 221 -5.39 -19.62 -3.62
CA VAL A 221 -5.70 -20.02 -5.00
C VAL A 221 -6.15 -18.84 -5.86
N SER A 222 -6.91 -17.91 -5.29
CA SER A 222 -7.43 -16.75 -6.02
C SER A 222 -6.36 -15.71 -6.32
N ILE A 223 -5.29 -15.59 -5.52
CA ILE A 223 -4.20 -14.65 -5.78
C ILE A 223 -3.55 -14.89 -7.16
N PRO A 224 -3.08 -16.10 -7.50
CA PRO A 224 -2.56 -16.39 -8.85
C PRO A 224 -3.56 -16.07 -9.97
N ILE A 225 -4.83 -16.39 -9.78
CA ILE A 225 -5.90 -16.14 -10.77
C ILE A 225 -6.08 -14.63 -10.98
N VAL A 226 -6.17 -13.87 -9.88
CA VAL A 226 -6.28 -12.40 -9.91
C VAL A 226 -5.08 -11.78 -10.58
N ILE A 227 -3.86 -12.21 -10.25
CA ILE A 227 -2.63 -11.72 -10.88
C ILE A 227 -2.66 -12.00 -12.39
N ALA A 228 -3.07 -13.20 -12.79
CA ALA A 228 -3.11 -13.57 -14.20
C ALA A 228 -4.14 -12.77 -15.00
N PHE A 229 -5.34 -12.61 -14.44
CA PHE A 229 -6.37 -11.78 -15.03
C PHE A 229 -5.95 -10.30 -15.11
N ALA A 230 -5.36 -9.78 -14.02
CA ALA A 230 -4.84 -8.43 -13.97
C ALA A 230 -3.73 -8.18 -15.00
N PHE A 231 -2.85 -9.15 -15.23
CA PHE A 231 -1.82 -9.06 -16.26
C PHE A 231 -2.42 -8.92 -17.67
N ILE A 232 -3.45 -9.72 -17.98
CA ILE A 232 -4.15 -9.65 -19.28
C ILE A 232 -4.79 -8.27 -19.44
N LEU A 233 -5.54 -7.81 -18.44
CA LEU A 233 -6.21 -6.52 -18.48
C LEU A 233 -5.21 -5.35 -18.60
N GLN A 234 -4.11 -5.38 -17.85
CA GLN A 234 -3.06 -4.36 -17.93
C GLN A 234 -2.48 -4.27 -19.34
N ASN A 235 -2.20 -5.41 -19.98
CA ASN A 235 -1.65 -5.44 -21.34
C ASN A 235 -2.66 -4.95 -22.38
N LEU A 236 -3.94 -5.29 -22.22
CA LEU A 236 -5.02 -4.75 -23.06
C LEU A 236 -5.12 -3.23 -22.92
N TYR A 237 -5.10 -2.73 -21.69
CA TYR A 237 -5.11 -1.31 -21.41
C TYR A 237 -3.93 -0.59 -22.04
N LYS A 238 -2.71 -1.13 -21.89
CA LYS A 238 -1.50 -0.57 -22.50
C LYS A 238 -1.64 -0.44 -24.03
N LYS A 239 -2.13 -1.48 -24.70
CA LYS A 239 -2.36 -1.46 -26.15
C LYS A 239 -3.40 -0.42 -26.59
N ILE A 240 -4.41 -0.16 -25.76
CA ILE A 240 -5.43 0.86 -26.06
C ILE A 240 -4.84 2.25 -25.90
N VAL A 241 -4.12 2.51 -24.80
CA VAL A 241 -3.50 3.81 -24.55
C VAL A 241 -2.44 4.14 -25.59
N GLU A 242 -1.65 3.16 -26.05
CA GLU A 242 -0.65 3.37 -27.12
C GLU A 242 -1.28 3.69 -28.50
N ARG A 243 -2.59 3.49 -28.68
CA ARG A 243 -3.31 3.79 -29.92
C ARG A 243 -4.05 5.13 -29.91
N ILE A 244 -4.13 5.79 -28.75
CA ILE A 244 -4.76 7.11 -28.56
C ILE A 244 -3.66 8.17 -28.60
#